data_AF-A0A370LMN2-F1
#
_entry.id   AF-A0A370LMN2-F1
#
_cell.length_a   1.000
_cell.length_b   1.000
_cell.length_c   1.000
_cell.angle_alpha   90.00
_cell.angle_beta   90.00
_cell.angle_gamma   90.00
#
_symmetry.space_group_name_H-M   'P 1'
#
loop_
_entity.id
_entity.type
_entity.pdbx_description
1 polymer ?
#
loop_
_entity_poly.entity_id
_entity_poly.type
_entity_poly.pdbx_seq_one_letter_code
_entity_poly.pdbx_strand_id
1 'polypeptide(L)' 'MGRGILKNLSSILIDEQGVPIENIWETIEDFGIKRDELKKIDPTYKELFEIYSAIRAYRVSVRYLKELKNKFNPA' A
#
# COMPACT_ATOMS: atom_id res chain seq x y z
N MET A 1 11.89 13.72 -21.78
CA MET A 1 12.32 12.63 -20.88
C MET A 1 11.33 12.40 -19.72
N GLY A 2 10.03 12.20 -19.98
CA GLY A 2 8.98 12.15 -18.92
C GLY A 2 8.33 10.78 -18.68
N ARG A 3 8.77 9.71 -19.36
CA ARG A 3 8.07 8.41 -19.38
C ARG A 3 8.39 7.45 -18.21
N GLY A 4 9.34 7.78 -17.34
CA GLY A 4 9.74 6.90 -16.22
C GLY A 4 8.85 6.98 -14.99
N ILE A 5 8.26 8.15 -14.72
CA ILE A 5 7.50 8.41 -13.47
C ILE A 5 6.11 7.77 -13.52
N LEU A 6 5.40 7.93 -14.64
CA LEU A 6 4.07 7.35 -14.82
C LEU A 6 4.07 5.81 -14.80
N LYS A 7 5.10 5.17 -15.38
CA LYS A 7 5.22 3.69 -15.39
C LYS A 7 5.35 3.10 -13.98
N ASN A 8 6.02 3.81 -13.07
CA ASN A 8 6.15 3.38 -11.68
C ASN A 8 4.82 3.52 -10.95
N LEU A 9 4.12 4.66 -11.11
CA LEU A 9 2.84 4.91 -10.47
C LEU A 9 1.73 3.97 -10.98
N SER A 10 1.72 3.64 -12.28
CA SER A 10 0.74 2.71 -12.84
C SER A 10 0.90 1.28 -12.34
N SER A 11 2.12 0.85 -11.96
CA SER A 11 2.35 -0.44 -11.27
C SER A 11 1.97 -0.42 -9.78
N ILE A 12 1.65 0.75 -9.20
CA ILE A 12 1.18 0.86 -7.81
C ILE A 12 -0.32 0.54 -7.70
N LEU A 13 -1.06 0.65 -8.80
CA LEU A 13 -2.43 0.17 -8.92
C LEU A 13 -2.36 -1.35 -9.13
N ILE A 14 -2.23 -2.07 -8.01
CA ILE A 14 -2.00 -3.51 -7.94
C ILE A 14 -3.21 -4.23 -8.57
N ASP A 15 -2.92 -5.11 -9.54
CA ASP A 15 -3.87 -6.07 -10.11
C ASP A 15 -4.69 -6.78 -9.01
N GLU A 16 -6.02 -6.82 -9.16
CA GLU A 16 -6.97 -7.55 -8.30
C GLU A 16 -6.75 -9.08 -8.26
N GLN A 17 -5.71 -9.60 -8.92
CA GLN A 17 -5.44 -11.03 -9.01
C GLN A 17 -4.79 -11.57 -7.74
N GLY A 18 -5.63 -12.07 -6.82
CA GLY A 18 -5.30 -13.20 -5.96
C GLY A 18 -4.29 -12.94 -4.84
N VAL A 19 -4.33 -11.78 -4.18
CA VAL A 19 -3.57 -11.59 -2.94
C VAL A 19 -4.16 -12.50 -1.85
N PRO A 20 -3.37 -13.38 -1.21
CA PRO A 20 -3.85 -14.20 -0.10
C PRO A 20 -4.45 -13.32 1.00
N ILE A 21 -5.62 -13.71 1.50
CA ILE A 21 -6.33 -12.93 2.53
C ILE A 21 -5.49 -12.74 3.81
N GLU A 22 -4.64 -13.70 4.15
CA GLU A 22 -3.73 -13.56 5.29
C GLU A 22 -2.68 -12.46 5.06
N ASN A 23 -2.14 -12.30 3.85
CA ASN A 23 -1.22 -11.20 3.54
C ASN A 23 -1.91 -9.82 3.66
N ILE A 24 -3.20 -9.76 3.30
CA ILE A 24 -4.02 -8.56 3.50
C ILE A 24 -4.12 -8.24 4.99
N TRP A 25 -4.51 -9.24 5.80
CA TRP A 25 -4.61 -9.08 7.25
C TRP A 25 -3.29 -8.67 7.90
N GLU A 26 -2.18 -9.35 7.57
CA GLU A 26 -0.85 -9.02 8.08
C GLU A 26 -0.45 -7.57 7.76
N THR A 27 -0.71 -7.11 6.52
CA THR A 27 -0.37 -5.73 6.12
C THR A 27 -1.20 -4.69 6.88
N ILE A 28 -2.48 -4.99 7.11
CA ILE A 28 -3.40 -4.13 7.86
C ILE A 28 -2.98 -4.05 9.34
N GLU A 29 -2.63 -5.18 9.94
CA GLU A 29 -2.17 -5.25 11.33
C GLU A 29 -0.81 -4.57 11.52
N ASP A 30 0.14 -4.81 10.62
CA ASP A 30 1.46 -4.15 10.62
C ASP A 30 1.35 -2.62 10.44
N PHE A 31 0.30 -2.13 9.78
CA PHE A 31 0.00 -0.70 9.71
C PHE A 31 -0.56 -0.13 11.04
N GLY A 32 -1.04 -0.98 11.95
CA GLY A 32 -1.58 -0.61 13.25
C GLY A 32 -3.10 -0.75 13.38
N ILE A 33 -3.79 -1.28 12.37
CA ILE A 33 -5.23 -1.56 12.44
C ILE A 33 -5.41 -3.00 12.92
N LYS A 34 -5.90 -3.18 14.15
CA LYS A 34 -6.06 -4.51 14.74
C LYS A 34 -7.13 -5.32 14.00
N ARG A 35 -6.80 -6.58 13.67
CA ARG A 35 -7.72 -7.51 12.99
C ARG A 35 -9.03 -7.70 13.76
N ASP A 36 -8.98 -7.84 15.09
CA ASP A 36 -10.18 -8.01 15.90
C ASP A 36 -11.12 -6.80 15.88
N GLU A 37 -10.58 -5.58 15.88
CA GLU A 37 -11.38 -4.35 15.78
C GLU A 37 -12.01 -4.25 14.38
N LEU A 38 -11.25 -4.55 13.34
CA LEU A 38 -11.75 -4.48 11.97
C LEU A 38 -12.79 -5.58 11.68
N LYS A 39 -12.71 -6.74 12.31
CA LYS A 39 -13.75 -7.79 12.19
C LYS A 39 -15.09 -7.39 12.78
N LYS A 40 -15.15 -6.43 13.71
CA LYS A 40 -16.42 -5.96 14.31
C LYS A 40 -17.36 -5.29 13.31
N ILE A 41 -16.81 -4.80 12.19
CA ILE A 41 -17.58 -4.17 11.12
C ILE A 41 -17.88 -5.12 9.94
N ASP A 42 -17.57 -6.42 10.09
CA ASP A 42 -17.80 -7.48 9.09
C ASP A 42 -17.40 -7.08 7.65
N PRO A 43 -16.12 -6.71 7.43
CA PRO A 43 -15.70 -6.14 6.17
C PRO A 43 -15.69 -7.20 5.06
N THR A 44 -16.17 -6.81 3.88
CA THR A 44 -16.08 -7.65 2.70
C THR A 44 -14.62 -7.78 2.24
N TYR A 45 -14.32 -8.84 1.47
CA TYR A 45 -13.00 -8.99 0.85
C TYR A 45 -12.58 -7.74 0.05
N LYS A 46 -13.54 -7.12 -0.65
CA LYS A 46 -13.29 -5.91 -1.43
C LYS A 46 -12.82 -4.76 -0.54
N GLU A 47 -13.52 -4.51 0.57
CA GLU A 47 -13.14 -3.47 1.53
C GLU A 47 -11.78 -3.74 2.17
N LEU A 48 -11.50 -5.00 2.53
CA LEU A 48 -10.17 -5.40 3.03
C LEU A 48 -9.07 -5.15 1.98
N PHE A 49 -9.34 -5.48 0.72
CA PHE A 49 -8.41 -5.26 -0.38
C PHE A 49 -8.18 -3.76 -0.66
N GLU A 50 -9.23 -2.94 -0.55
CA GLU A 50 -9.14 -1.47 -0.68
C GLU A 50 -8.26 -0.88 0.43
N ILE A 51 -8.46 -1.29 1.69
CA ILE A 51 -7.63 -0.85 2.83
C ILE A 51 -6.17 -1.27 2.61
N TYR A 52 -5.93 -2.54 2.26
CA TYR A 52 -4.61 -3.06 1.93
C TYR A 52 -3.93 -2.25 0.83
N SER A 53 -4.65 -1.95 -0.25
CA SER A 53 -4.14 -1.20 -1.40
C SER A 53 -3.77 0.23 -1.01
N ALA A 54 -4.59 0.89 -0.19
CA ALA A 54 -4.31 2.22 0.33
C ALA A 54 -3.04 2.24 1.19
N ILE A 55 -2.86 1.25 2.08
CA ILE A 55 -1.65 1.10 2.90
C ILE A 55 -0.40 0.91 2.02
N ARG A 56 -0.47 0.05 0.99
CA ARG A 56 0.67 -0.15 0.08
C ARG A 56 1.01 1.12 -0.69
N ALA A 57 0.02 1.82 -1.22
CA ALA A 57 0.22 3.09 -1.91
C ALA A 57 0.88 4.14 -1.01
N TYR A 58 0.47 4.22 0.27
CA TYR A 58 1.10 5.08 1.26
C TYR A 58 2.59 4.72 1.49
N ARG A 59 2.90 3.44 1.74
CA ARG A 59 4.29 2.99 1.97
C ARG A 59 5.20 3.31 0.79
N VAL A 60 4.73 3.06 -0.44
CA VAL A 60 5.48 3.37 -1.66
C VAL A 60 5.69 4.88 -1.78
N SER A 61 4.66 5.69 -1.54
CA SER A 61 4.74 7.15 -1.57
C SER A 61 5.77 7.67 -0.57
N VAL A 62 5.74 7.21 0.68
CA VAL A 62 6.72 7.60 1.71
C VAL A 62 8.14 7.20 1.32
N ARG A 63 8.33 5.97 0.82
CA ARG A 63 9.63 5.50 0.34
C ARG A 63 10.16 6.38 -0.79
N TYR A 64 9.32 6.66 -1.79
CA TYR A 64 9.67 7.52 -2.92
C TYR A 64 10.08 8.92 -2.46
N LEU A 65 9.33 9.55 -1.56
CA LEU A 65 9.65 10.87 -1.04
C LEU A 65 10.95 10.89 -0.23
N LYS A 66 11.25 9.82 0.53
CA LYS A 66 12.54 9.67 1.23
C LYS A 66 13.70 9.54 0.23
N GLU A 67 13.55 8.71 -0.79
CA GLU A 67 14.55 8.56 -1.86
C GLU A 67 14.77 9.88 -2.61
N LEU A 68 13.70 10.63 -2.88
CA LEU A 68 13.76 11.94 -3.51
C LEU A 68 14.51 12.96 -2.63
N LYS A 69 14.19 13.02 -1.34
CA LYS A 69 14.89 13.89 -0.37
C LYS A 69 16.39 13.61 -0.36
N ASN A 70 16.79 12.33 -0.31
CA ASN A 70 18.20 11.94 -0.29
C ASN A 70 18.94 12.32 -1.59
N LYS A 71 18.25 12.39 -2.72
CA LYS A 71 18.85 12.85 -3.99
C LYS A 71 19.13 14.34 -4.02
N PHE A 72 18.28 15.16 -3.38
CA PHE A 72 18.45 16.62 -3.36
C PHE A 72 19.32 17.13 -2.22
N ASN A 73 19.44 16.36 -1.14
CA ASN A 73 20.29 16.69 0.00
C ASN A 73 20.95 15.41 0.54
N PRO A 74 21.94 14.84 -0.17
CA PRO A 74 22.73 13.74 0.35
C PRO A 74 23.43 14.26 1.61
N ALA A 75 23.12 13.66 2.76
CA ALA A 75 23.83 13.94 4.00
C ALA A 75 25.29 13.46 3.90
#